data_AF-A0A1I4ABQ5-F1
#
_entry.id   AF-A0A1I4ABQ5-F1
#
_cell.length_a   1.000
_cell.length_b   1.000
_cell.length_c   1.000
_cell.angle_alpha   90.00
_cell.angle_beta   90.00
_cell.angle_gamma   90.00
#
_symmetry.space_group_name_H-M   'P 1'
#
loop_
_entity.id
_entity.type
_entity.pdbx_description
1 polymer ?
#
loop_
_entity_poly.entity_id
_entity_poly.type
_entity_poly.pdbx_seq_one_letter_code
_entity_poly.pdbx_strand_id
1 'polypeptide(L)'
;MMDLIRQYFMGVSLLLAIFFYATACSGNDEPVAPEIIPAKSEMTFSKTGGTETLSVKSNVALEVKSNDESWCRVAPASSASGAVYKYTVTVDANPDTDDRSTTITVKGGNITQTINVVQTAADGLIVTPTTFNDITGEGTQIEVRLTTNSAVTITCNDSWITEISSRAAMTERTLTFNVAANYGDPRTGSITFTLGDLTETVTVNQLAGNIPNVGMESDALVLAAKMYAGWNIGNTLEAIGGETAWGNPKVTEDYIKKIKELGFNAIRIPCAWDQYIENIETYKIKDSWLDRVNEAVGYCVANGMYAIVNIHWDGGWLENNCTPDKQEENNKKQHALWTQIANKLKHYDEHLLFAGTNEPNVDNAQKMVVLKSYLQTFIDAVRATGGNNAVRNLIVQGPNTDIDMTNNLFGDMPTDVIPNRLMLEVHYYNPWTFCGLTQDESWGRMAYFWGAYSVTGSDRNATSGDEAEMKSLFAKMKTKFVDKGIPVILGEYGAITMRTGLGEHQEAHNKSRNLYDETVTREAKNHGMVPFYWETGGVVSRNMGEIKDNYAMDGILKGAKEGKYPF
;
A
#
# COMPACT_ATOMS: atom_id res chain seq x y z
N MET A 1 33.36 -47.99 -10.36
CA MET A 1 34.26 -49.16 -10.33
C MET A 1 34.72 -49.29 -8.89
N MET A 2 34.35 -50.39 -8.21
CA MET A 2 34.82 -50.78 -6.86
C MET A 2 34.39 -49.80 -5.74
N ASP A 3 33.71 -50.15 -4.64
CA ASP A 3 33.80 -51.22 -3.61
C ASP A 3 34.16 -50.54 -2.25
N LEU A 4 33.78 -50.99 -1.04
CA LEU A 4 33.09 -52.21 -0.58
C LEU A 4 32.41 -51.99 0.80
N ILE A 5 31.68 -53.00 1.31
CA ILE A 5 31.26 -53.28 2.72
C ILE A 5 30.01 -52.49 3.21
N ARG A 6 28.80 -53.08 3.36
CA ARG A 6 28.26 -54.17 4.26
C ARG A 6 27.98 -53.67 5.69
N GLN A 7 27.01 -54.17 6.48
CA GLN A 7 25.87 -55.13 6.39
C GLN A 7 24.99 -54.92 7.66
N TYR A 8 23.75 -55.37 7.88
CA TYR A 8 22.72 -56.18 7.17
C TYR A 8 21.41 -55.31 7.08
N PHE A 9 20.16 -55.73 6.78
CA PHE A 9 19.42 -56.99 6.48
C PHE A 9 18.60 -56.75 5.16
N MET A 10 18.08 -57.72 4.38
CA MET A 10 17.04 -58.74 4.62
C MET A 10 15.71 -58.17 5.17
N GLY A 11 14.55 -58.23 4.51
CA GLY A 11 14.06 -59.11 3.43
C GLY A 11 12.83 -59.89 3.96
N VAL A 12 11.77 -60.21 3.21
CA VAL A 12 11.52 -60.21 1.75
C VAL A 12 10.04 -59.89 1.48
N SER A 13 9.72 -59.17 0.40
CA SER A 13 8.34 -59.01 -0.09
C SER A 13 7.90 -60.21 -0.94
N LEU A 14 6.68 -60.72 -0.77
CA LEU A 14 6.09 -61.74 -1.63
C LEU A 14 4.71 -61.31 -2.13
N LEU A 15 4.43 -61.53 -3.41
CA LEU A 15 3.12 -61.26 -4.01
C LEU A 15 2.10 -62.31 -3.56
N LEU A 16 0.84 -61.89 -3.37
CA LEU A 16 -0.31 -62.80 -3.41
C LEU A 16 -1.13 -62.52 -4.67
N ALA A 17 -1.45 -63.57 -5.43
CA ALA A 17 -2.31 -63.50 -6.60
C ALA A 17 -3.79 -63.69 -6.22
N ILE A 18 -4.68 -63.07 -7.00
CA ILE A 18 -6.14 -63.16 -6.81
C ILE A 18 -6.64 -64.53 -7.24
N PHE A 19 -7.47 -65.17 -6.41
CA PHE A 19 -8.42 -66.18 -6.88
C PHE A 19 -9.76 -66.01 -6.16
N PHE A 20 -10.84 -65.90 -6.94
CA PHE A 20 -12.21 -65.88 -6.41
C PHE A 20 -12.68 -67.31 -6.12
N TYR A 21 -13.23 -67.53 -4.93
CA TYR A 21 -14.30 -68.51 -4.72
C TYR A 21 -15.30 -67.94 -3.72
N ALA A 22 -16.59 -68.01 -4.06
CA ALA A 22 -17.67 -67.49 -3.25
C ALA A 22 -18.58 -68.63 -2.78
N THR A 23 -18.73 -68.77 -1.46
CA THR A 23 -19.74 -69.60 -0.80
C THR A 23 -20.25 -68.85 0.43
N ALA A 24 -21.56 -68.81 0.63
CA ALA A 24 -22.20 -67.90 1.58
C ALA A 24 -22.73 -68.60 2.85
N CYS A 25 -22.81 -67.82 3.93
CA CYS A 25 -23.67 -67.98 5.11
C CYS A 25 -23.59 -69.29 5.92
N SER A 26 -22.96 -69.21 7.10
CA SER A 26 -23.74 -69.07 8.34
C SER A 26 -22.97 -68.22 9.36
N GLY A 27 -23.66 -67.35 10.10
CA GLY A 27 -23.02 -66.38 10.99
C GLY A 27 -22.78 -66.97 12.39
N ASN A 28 -21.54 -66.88 12.86
CA ASN A 28 -21.20 -66.83 14.28
C ASN A 28 -20.63 -65.43 14.56
N ASP A 29 -21.46 -64.50 15.02
CA ASP A 29 -20.98 -63.23 15.55
C ASP A 29 -20.34 -63.49 16.92
N GLU A 30 -19.02 -63.68 16.93
CA GLU A 30 -18.20 -63.55 18.14
C GLU A 30 -18.55 -62.22 18.83
N PRO A 31 -18.85 -62.20 20.15
CA PRO A 31 -19.31 -60.99 20.81
C PRO A 31 -18.22 -59.92 20.78
N VAL A 32 -18.45 -58.87 19.98
CA VAL A 32 -17.48 -57.79 19.76
C VAL A 32 -17.06 -57.20 21.11
N ALA A 33 -15.78 -57.38 21.45
CA ALA A 33 -15.25 -56.94 22.72
C ALA A 33 -15.41 -55.41 22.88
N PRO A 34 -15.81 -54.90 24.07
CA PRO A 34 -15.84 -53.47 24.31
C PRO A 34 -14.50 -52.81 24.00
N GLU A 35 -14.55 -51.67 23.33
CA GLU A 35 -13.39 -50.85 22.97
C GLU A 35 -13.64 -49.43 23.51
N ILE A 36 -12.72 -48.90 24.32
CA ILE A 36 -12.78 -47.52 24.82
C ILE A 36 -11.39 -46.88 24.66
N ILE A 37 -11.27 -45.94 23.74
CA ILE A 37 -10.04 -45.19 23.47
C ILE A 37 -10.33 -43.68 23.60
N PRO A 38 -10.04 -43.09 24.77
CA PRO A 38 -10.00 -41.64 24.93
C PRO A 38 -8.90 -41.01 24.05
N ALA A 39 -9.16 -39.83 23.49
CA ALA A 39 -8.18 -39.11 22.67
C ALA A 39 -7.03 -38.47 23.48
N LYS A 40 -7.16 -38.43 24.81
CA LYS A 40 -6.15 -37.97 25.77
C LYS A 40 -6.25 -38.82 27.04
N SER A 41 -5.12 -39.05 27.72
CA SER A 41 -5.08 -39.63 29.08
C SER A 41 -5.02 -38.56 30.18
N GLU A 42 -4.78 -37.31 29.82
CA GLU A 42 -4.65 -36.16 30.73
C GLU A 42 -5.18 -34.88 30.08
N MET A 43 -5.72 -33.99 30.89
CA MET A 43 -6.20 -32.65 30.52
C MET A 43 -5.68 -31.66 31.58
N THR A 44 -5.18 -30.51 31.15
CA THR A 44 -4.51 -29.55 32.03
C THR A 44 -5.13 -28.17 31.87
N PHE A 45 -5.59 -27.60 32.98
CA PHE A 45 -6.21 -26.29 33.06
C PHE A 45 -5.33 -25.33 33.89
N SER A 46 -5.47 -24.03 33.68
CA SER A 46 -4.79 -23.00 34.47
C SER A 46 -5.57 -22.60 35.72
N LYS A 47 -5.02 -21.70 36.53
CA LYS A 47 -5.68 -21.14 37.71
C LYS A 47 -7.07 -20.56 37.40
N THR A 48 -7.26 -19.96 36.23
CA THR A 48 -8.56 -19.36 35.85
C THR A 48 -9.62 -20.40 35.42
N GLY A 49 -9.22 -21.63 35.13
CA GLY A 49 -10.14 -22.69 34.68
C GLY A 49 -10.51 -22.57 33.20
N GLY A 50 -11.68 -23.07 32.80
CA GLY A 50 -12.17 -22.98 31.42
C GLY A 50 -12.98 -24.19 30.96
N THR A 51 -13.07 -24.38 29.64
CA THR A 51 -13.72 -25.56 29.04
C THR A 51 -12.86 -26.21 27.96
N GLU A 52 -12.87 -27.54 27.91
CA GLU A 52 -12.18 -28.33 26.87
C GLU A 52 -13.06 -29.51 26.42
N THR A 53 -12.92 -29.97 25.18
CA THR A 53 -13.66 -31.13 24.65
C THR A 53 -12.86 -32.43 24.76
N LEU A 54 -13.27 -33.30 25.68
CA LEU A 54 -12.82 -34.71 25.68
C LEU A 54 -13.54 -35.47 24.57
N SER A 55 -12.78 -36.13 23.69
CA SER A 55 -13.31 -37.05 22.67
C SER A 55 -12.93 -38.49 23.02
N VAL A 56 -13.86 -39.44 22.86
CA VAL A 56 -13.64 -40.86 23.15
C VAL A 56 -14.18 -41.71 22.01
N LYS A 57 -13.30 -42.49 21.34
CA LYS A 57 -13.74 -43.54 20.43
C LYS A 57 -14.28 -44.71 21.25
N SER A 58 -15.48 -45.20 20.92
CA SER A 58 -16.06 -46.37 21.57
C SER A 58 -17.03 -47.13 20.65
N ASN A 59 -17.10 -48.44 20.83
CA ASN A 59 -18.12 -49.31 20.21
C ASN A 59 -19.30 -49.63 21.16
N VAL A 60 -19.23 -49.18 22.41
CA VAL A 60 -20.27 -49.31 23.45
C VAL A 60 -20.72 -47.94 23.96
N ALA A 61 -21.94 -47.87 24.49
CA ALA A 61 -22.41 -46.67 25.20
C ALA A 61 -21.51 -46.37 26.42
N LEU A 62 -21.25 -45.08 26.65
CA LEU A 62 -20.32 -44.60 27.67
C LEU A 62 -21.03 -43.85 28.81
N GLU A 63 -20.76 -44.30 30.03
CA GLU A 63 -20.97 -43.56 31.28
C GLU A 63 -19.69 -42.75 31.57
N VAL A 64 -19.80 -41.42 31.64
CA VAL A 64 -18.65 -40.53 31.89
C VAL A 64 -18.98 -39.58 33.03
N LYS A 65 -18.09 -39.54 34.03
CA LYS A 65 -18.29 -38.75 35.25
C LYS A 65 -16.96 -38.16 35.76
N SER A 66 -16.99 -36.94 36.29
CA SER A 66 -15.90 -36.44 37.14
C SER A 66 -15.94 -37.11 38.51
N ASN A 67 -14.76 -37.41 39.06
CA ASN A 67 -14.61 -37.90 40.43
C ASN A 67 -14.57 -36.75 41.46
N ASP A 68 -14.49 -35.49 41.00
CA ASP A 68 -14.77 -34.30 41.81
C ASP A 68 -15.60 -33.28 41.02
N GLU A 69 -16.92 -33.34 41.19
CA GLU A 69 -17.90 -32.47 40.51
C GLU A 69 -17.97 -31.05 41.11
N SER A 70 -17.28 -30.79 42.23
CA SER A 70 -17.35 -29.48 42.89
C SER A 70 -16.66 -28.37 42.09
N TRP A 71 -15.57 -28.70 41.38
CA TRP A 71 -14.84 -27.79 40.50
C TRP A 71 -14.57 -28.33 39.08
N CYS A 72 -14.71 -29.63 38.83
CA CYS A 72 -14.54 -30.23 37.50
C CYS A 72 -15.82 -30.98 37.09
N ARG A 73 -16.56 -30.47 36.10
CA ARG A 73 -17.84 -31.04 35.64
C ARG A 73 -17.74 -31.52 34.21
N VAL A 74 -18.49 -32.57 33.86
CA VAL A 74 -18.49 -33.16 32.53
C VAL A 74 -19.92 -33.27 32.00
N ALA A 75 -20.15 -32.80 30.78
CA ALA A 75 -21.46 -32.86 30.11
C ALA A 75 -21.33 -33.44 28.69
N PRO A 76 -22.28 -34.26 28.20
CA PRO A 76 -22.27 -34.73 26.81
C PRO A 76 -22.32 -33.57 25.80
N ALA A 77 -21.54 -33.69 24.73
CA ALA A 77 -21.49 -32.75 23.63
C ALA A 77 -21.87 -33.44 22.30
N SER A 78 -22.36 -32.67 21.32
CA SER A 78 -22.80 -33.22 20.05
C SER A 78 -21.64 -33.78 19.22
N SER A 79 -21.88 -34.95 18.60
CA SER A 79 -20.94 -35.61 17.69
C SER A 79 -21.64 -35.98 16.39
N ALA A 80 -20.91 -35.83 15.27
CA ALA A 80 -21.35 -36.26 13.94
C ALA A 80 -20.92 -37.72 13.62
N SER A 81 -20.29 -38.41 14.57
CA SER A 81 -19.82 -39.79 14.39
C SER A 81 -20.50 -40.74 15.39
N GLY A 82 -21.07 -41.83 14.88
CA GLY A 82 -21.66 -42.89 15.69
C GLY A 82 -20.65 -43.76 16.47
N ALA A 83 -19.35 -43.54 16.29
CA ALA A 83 -18.27 -44.27 16.98
C ALA A 83 -17.32 -43.37 17.79
N VAL A 84 -17.60 -42.07 17.88
CA VAL A 84 -16.83 -41.11 18.69
C VAL A 84 -17.78 -40.25 19.51
N TYR A 85 -17.77 -40.45 20.81
CA TYR A 85 -18.50 -39.65 21.79
C TYR A 85 -17.69 -38.39 22.12
N LYS A 86 -18.37 -37.30 22.44
CA LYS A 86 -17.77 -36.04 22.88
C LYS A 86 -18.37 -35.58 24.20
N TYR A 87 -17.53 -34.98 25.03
CA TYR A 87 -17.91 -34.42 26.32
C TYR A 87 -17.23 -33.08 26.52
N THR A 88 -17.98 -32.06 26.93
CA THR A 88 -17.41 -30.81 27.42
C THR A 88 -17.01 -31.03 28.87
N VAL A 89 -15.72 -30.85 29.16
CA VAL A 89 -15.16 -30.75 30.49
C VAL A 89 -15.11 -29.27 30.86
N THR A 90 -15.71 -28.91 31.99
CA THR A 90 -15.74 -27.55 32.53
C THR A 90 -15.04 -27.52 33.87
N VAL A 91 -14.00 -26.71 34.00
CA VAL A 91 -13.20 -26.55 35.20
C VAL A 91 -13.36 -25.13 35.73
N ASP A 92 -13.79 -24.98 36.98
CA ASP A 92 -13.87 -23.69 37.66
C ASP A 92 -12.48 -23.17 38.06
N ALA A 93 -12.37 -21.88 38.35
CA ALA A 93 -11.11 -21.29 38.82
C ALA A 93 -10.59 -21.96 40.11
N ASN A 94 -9.27 -22.06 40.24
CA ASN A 94 -8.56 -22.54 41.43
C ASN A 94 -8.25 -21.38 42.38
N PRO A 95 -8.97 -21.23 43.51
CA PRO A 95 -8.70 -20.17 44.47
C PRO A 95 -7.40 -20.43 45.27
N ASP A 96 -6.95 -21.68 45.31
CA ASP A 96 -5.90 -22.16 46.21
C ASP A 96 -4.48 -21.80 45.71
N THR A 97 -3.47 -22.03 46.54
CA THR A 97 -2.05 -21.80 46.24
C THR A 97 -1.30 -23.01 45.69
N ASP A 98 -1.92 -24.19 45.76
CA ASP A 98 -1.31 -25.47 45.36
C ASP A 98 -2.09 -26.10 44.19
N ASP A 99 -1.37 -26.71 43.25
CA ASP A 99 -1.95 -27.40 42.10
C ASP A 99 -2.91 -28.51 42.56
N ARG A 100 -4.13 -28.53 41.99
CA ARG A 100 -5.16 -29.51 42.33
C ARG A 100 -5.41 -30.46 41.18
N SER A 101 -5.80 -31.70 41.49
CA SER A 101 -6.10 -32.72 40.48
C SER A 101 -7.30 -33.57 40.85
N THR A 102 -8.03 -34.00 39.82
CA THR A 102 -9.07 -35.03 39.91
C THR A 102 -8.98 -35.96 38.69
N THR A 103 -9.89 -36.91 38.57
CA THR A 103 -9.97 -37.81 37.42
C THR A 103 -11.38 -37.84 36.84
N ILE A 104 -11.47 -37.96 35.52
CA ILE A 104 -12.72 -38.28 34.81
C ILE A 104 -12.74 -39.79 34.57
N THR A 105 -13.73 -40.46 35.14
CA THR A 105 -13.99 -41.88 34.89
C THR A 105 -14.80 -42.02 33.60
N VAL A 106 -14.31 -42.85 32.66
CA VAL A 106 -14.97 -43.19 31.40
C VAL A 106 -15.21 -44.70 31.38
N LYS A 107 -16.47 -45.14 31.39
CA LYS A 107 -16.85 -46.55 31.56
C LYS A 107 -17.80 -47.01 30.47
N GLY A 108 -17.60 -48.24 29.98
CA GLY A 108 -18.42 -48.85 28.94
C GLY A 108 -18.30 -50.38 28.97
N GLY A 109 -19.44 -51.06 29.13
CA GLY A 109 -19.45 -52.50 29.42
C GLY A 109 -18.61 -52.81 30.67
N ASN A 110 -17.62 -53.68 30.51
CA ASN A 110 -16.71 -54.10 31.59
C ASN A 110 -15.38 -53.30 31.62
N ILE A 111 -15.20 -52.29 30.77
CA ILE A 111 -13.98 -51.48 30.70
C ILE A 111 -14.20 -50.14 31.40
N THR A 112 -13.21 -49.74 32.19
CA THR A 112 -13.08 -48.42 32.78
C THR A 112 -11.73 -47.82 32.37
N GLN A 113 -11.76 -46.59 31.88
CA GLN A 113 -10.60 -45.73 31.64
C GLN A 113 -10.69 -44.52 32.59
N THR A 114 -9.55 -43.91 32.90
CA THR A 114 -9.47 -42.68 33.72
C THR A 114 -8.65 -41.62 32.99
N ILE A 115 -9.16 -40.40 32.92
CA ILE A 115 -8.45 -39.23 32.40
C ILE A 115 -8.00 -38.39 33.59
N ASN A 116 -6.72 -38.07 33.71
CA ASN A 116 -6.25 -37.14 34.72
C ASN A 116 -6.71 -35.71 34.36
N VAL A 117 -7.15 -34.93 35.35
CA VAL A 117 -7.49 -33.52 35.19
C VAL A 117 -6.68 -32.73 36.20
N VAL A 118 -5.63 -32.05 35.73
CA VAL A 118 -4.75 -31.21 36.54
C VAL A 118 -5.16 -29.76 36.36
N GLN A 119 -5.18 -28.99 37.45
CA GLN A 119 -5.37 -27.56 37.40
C GLN A 119 -4.31 -26.85 38.24
N THR A 120 -3.52 -25.98 37.59
CA THR A 120 -2.45 -25.25 38.29
C THR A 120 -3.01 -24.19 39.24
N ALA A 121 -2.26 -23.86 40.30
CA ALA A 121 -2.60 -22.77 41.22
C ALA A 121 -1.94 -21.44 40.89
N ALA A 122 -0.93 -21.44 40.03
CA ALA A 122 -0.37 -20.24 39.41
C ALA A 122 -0.77 -20.17 37.93
N ASP A 123 -1.00 -18.96 37.45
CA ASP A 123 -0.82 -18.65 36.02
C ASP A 123 0.69 -18.57 35.74
N GLY A 124 1.11 -19.04 34.56
CA GLY A 124 2.50 -19.05 34.15
C GLY A 124 2.67 -18.29 32.85
N LEU A 125 3.53 -17.27 32.85
CA LEU A 125 3.89 -16.49 31.67
C LEU A 125 5.41 -16.59 31.48
N ILE A 126 5.86 -17.16 30.38
CA ILE A 126 7.28 -17.16 29.99
C ILE A 126 7.38 -16.71 28.53
N VAL A 127 8.22 -15.71 28.29
CA VAL A 127 8.43 -15.09 26.97
C VAL A 127 9.92 -15.17 26.65
N THR A 128 10.30 -15.58 25.44
CA THR A 128 11.72 -15.74 25.08
C THR A 128 11.97 -15.56 23.57
N PRO A 129 12.95 -14.74 23.14
CA PRO A 129 13.82 -13.89 23.97
C PRO A 129 13.08 -12.63 24.47
N THR A 130 13.47 -12.12 25.64
CA THR A 130 12.99 -10.84 26.19
C THR A 130 13.70 -9.61 25.61
N THR A 131 14.76 -9.81 24.82
CA THR A 131 15.44 -8.73 24.10
C THR A 131 15.92 -9.19 22.73
N PHE A 132 15.62 -8.40 21.70
CA PHE A 132 16.33 -8.43 20.42
C PHE A 132 17.30 -7.26 20.36
N ASN A 133 18.58 -7.56 20.15
CA ASN A 133 19.62 -6.55 19.89
C ASN A 133 19.97 -6.53 18.41
N ASP A 134 20.50 -5.40 17.96
CA ASP A 134 21.13 -5.23 16.64
C ASP A 134 20.23 -5.62 15.45
N ILE A 135 18.91 -5.44 15.58
CA ILE A 135 17.99 -5.63 14.45
C ILE A 135 18.35 -4.61 13.36
N THR A 136 18.52 -5.09 12.13
CA THR A 136 18.93 -4.27 11.00
C THR A 136 17.88 -3.21 10.66
N GLY A 137 18.34 -2.01 10.29
CA GLY A 137 17.45 -0.94 9.84
C GLY A 137 16.69 -1.24 8.54
N GLU A 138 17.07 -2.24 7.76
CA GLU A 138 16.27 -2.72 6.62
C GLU A 138 14.91 -3.35 7.04
N GLY A 139 14.71 -3.60 8.34
CA GLY A 139 13.56 -4.32 8.87
C GLY A 139 13.73 -5.85 8.77
N THR A 140 12.90 -6.59 9.50
CA THR A 140 12.90 -8.06 9.51
C THR A 140 11.64 -8.60 10.18
N GLN A 141 11.38 -9.90 10.05
CA GLN A 141 10.52 -10.60 11.01
C GLN A 141 11.36 -11.07 12.21
N ILE A 142 10.77 -11.06 13.40
CA ILE A 142 11.34 -11.59 14.65
C ILE A 142 10.38 -12.63 15.25
N GLU A 143 10.93 -13.62 15.96
CA GLU A 143 10.15 -14.73 16.53
C GLU A 143 10.28 -14.79 18.06
N VAL A 144 9.16 -14.58 18.76
CA VAL A 144 9.05 -14.69 20.21
C VAL A 144 8.34 -15.99 20.56
N ARG A 145 8.94 -16.81 21.43
CA ARG A 145 8.26 -17.97 22.01
C ARG A 145 7.46 -17.53 23.23
N LEU A 146 6.20 -17.95 23.27
CA LEU A 146 5.29 -17.75 24.39
C LEU A 146 4.86 -19.11 24.94
N THR A 147 5.24 -19.37 26.18
CA THR A 147 4.78 -20.52 26.97
C THR A 147 3.83 -20.01 28.04
N THR A 148 2.59 -20.50 28.02
CA THR A 148 1.51 -20.06 28.91
C THR A 148 0.50 -21.17 29.14
N ASN A 149 -0.11 -21.20 30.33
CA ASN A 149 -1.26 -22.04 30.65
C ASN A 149 -2.61 -21.33 30.43
N SER A 150 -2.62 -20.00 30.32
CA SER A 150 -3.83 -19.15 30.20
C SER A 150 -3.80 -18.26 28.94
N ALA A 151 -4.91 -17.59 28.65
CA ALA A 151 -4.98 -16.60 27.58
C ALA A 151 -4.16 -15.34 27.93
N VAL A 152 -3.36 -14.86 26.97
CA VAL A 152 -2.42 -13.73 27.14
C VAL A 152 -2.84 -12.59 26.24
N THR A 153 -2.90 -11.37 26.79
CA THR A 153 -3.03 -10.13 26.02
C THR A 153 -1.67 -9.74 25.47
N ILE A 154 -1.59 -9.45 24.17
CA ILE A 154 -0.35 -9.05 23.49
C ILE A 154 -0.55 -7.61 23.00
N THR A 155 0.37 -6.71 23.38
CA THR A 155 0.34 -5.30 22.97
C THR A 155 1.69 -4.94 22.34
N CYS A 156 1.69 -4.62 21.05
CA CYS A 156 2.82 -3.91 20.44
C CYS A 156 2.70 -2.43 20.85
N ASN A 157 3.65 -1.93 21.64
CA ASN A 157 3.59 -0.56 22.17
C ASN A 157 4.01 0.49 21.12
N ASP A 158 4.65 0.03 20.05
CA ASP A 158 5.25 0.82 18.99
C ASP A 158 4.62 0.44 17.63
N SER A 159 4.15 1.43 16.86
CA SER A 159 3.47 1.19 15.58
C SER A 159 4.33 0.57 14.47
N TRP A 160 5.66 0.58 14.64
CA TRP A 160 6.62 -0.06 13.72
C TRP A 160 6.87 -1.55 14.04
N ILE A 161 6.21 -2.09 15.08
CA ILE A 161 6.20 -3.52 15.43
C ILE A 161 4.75 -4.02 15.30
N THR A 162 4.50 -5.09 14.53
CA THR A 162 3.15 -5.65 14.35
C THR A 162 3.12 -7.18 14.41
N GLU A 163 2.14 -7.79 15.09
CA GLU A 163 1.97 -9.26 15.11
C GLU A 163 1.51 -9.77 13.74
N ILE A 164 2.24 -10.74 13.18
CA ILE A 164 1.83 -11.51 12.00
C ILE A 164 1.00 -12.70 12.49
N SER A 165 -0.32 -12.61 12.36
CA SER A 165 -1.22 -13.63 12.87
C SER A 165 -1.14 -14.94 12.06
N SER A 166 -0.80 -16.02 12.76
CA SER A 166 -0.78 -17.39 12.25
C SER A 166 -1.74 -18.28 13.04
N ARG A 167 -2.15 -19.43 12.48
CA ARG A 167 -3.09 -20.34 13.17
C ARG A 167 -2.39 -21.05 14.33
N ALA A 168 -2.88 -20.80 15.55
CA ALA A 168 -2.29 -21.35 16.77
C ALA A 168 -2.38 -22.88 16.87
N ALA A 169 -1.28 -23.48 17.32
CA ALA A 169 -1.28 -24.75 18.06
C ALA A 169 -1.21 -24.45 19.57
N MET A 170 -1.43 -25.46 20.43
CA MET A 170 -1.56 -25.25 21.88
C MET A 170 -0.26 -25.48 22.68
N THR A 171 -0.25 -24.94 23.90
CA THR A 171 0.77 -25.07 24.98
C THR A 171 2.16 -24.47 24.75
N GLU A 172 2.70 -24.43 23.54
CA GLU A 172 3.82 -23.55 23.16
C GLU A 172 3.49 -22.90 21.82
N ARG A 173 3.56 -21.56 21.72
CA ARG A 173 3.36 -20.84 20.45
C ARG A 173 4.53 -19.92 20.14
N THR A 174 5.07 -20.06 18.93
CA THR A 174 5.91 -19.02 18.32
C THR A 174 5.01 -17.91 17.79
N LEU A 175 5.39 -16.67 18.07
CA LEU A 175 4.77 -15.44 17.63
C LEU A 175 5.72 -14.73 16.70
N THR A 176 5.31 -14.52 15.45
CA THR A 176 6.10 -13.79 14.48
C THR A 176 5.65 -12.33 14.49
N PHE A 177 6.58 -11.39 14.68
CA PHE A 177 6.31 -9.95 14.58
C PHE A 177 7.08 -9.36 13.40
N ASN A 178 6.45 -8.46 12.65
CA ASN A 178 7.12 -7.66 11.65
C ASN A 178 7.73 -6.41 12.32
N VAL A 179 9.04 -6.25 12.21
CA VAL A 179 9.75 -5.01 12.52
C VAL A 179 9.95 -4.24 11.22
N ALA A 180 9.24 -3.12 11.07
CA ALA A 180 9.36 -2.26 9.91
C ALA A 180 10.77 -1.68 9.75
N ALA A 181 11.11 -1.22 8.56
CA ALA A 181 12.40 -0.59 8.31
C ALA A 181 12.58 0.73 9.10
N ASN A 182 13.83 1.09 9.36
CA ASN A 182 14.29 2.29 10.03
C ASN A 182 15.49 2.86 9.28
N TYR A 183 15.38 4.08 8.76
CA TYR A 183 16.47 4.77 8.05
C TYR A 183 16.81 6.14 8.68
N GLY A 184 16.23 6.43 9.85
CA GLY A 184 16.66 7.50 10.74
C GLY A 184 17.59 6.97 11.84
N ASP A 185 17.65 7.68 12.97
CA ASP A 185 18.44 7.26 14.13
C ASP A 185 18.03 5.87 14.68
N PRO A 186 18.93 5.13 15.36
CA PRO A 186 18.59 3.88 16.04
C PRO A 186 17.43 4.06 17.03
N ARG A 187 16.49 3.11 17.04
CA ARG A 187 15.26 3.16 17.84
C ARG A 187 15.08 1.91 18.70
N THR A 188 14.50 2.10 19.88
CA THR A 188 14.09 1.02 20.79
C THR A 188 12.57 1.06 20.93
N GLY A 189 11.94 -0.11 20.86
CA GLY A 189 10.51 -0.30 21.04
C GLY A 189 10.21 -1.58 21.80
N SER A 190 8.94 -1.89 22.02
CA SER A 190 8.57 -3.01 22.91
C SER A 190 7.24 -3.71 22.58
N ILE A 191 7.18 -4.98 22.97
CA ILE A 191 5.96 -5.80 22.96
C ILE A 191 5.69 -6.24 24.41
N THR A 192 4.54 -5.89 24.95
CA THR A 192 4.09 -6.30 26.30
C THR A 192 3.18 -7.53 26.19
N PHE A 193 3.42 -8.49 27.07
CA PHE A 193 2.61 -9.69 27.29
C PHE A 193 2.00 -9.62 28.67
N THR A 194 0.67 -9.68 28.79
CA THR A 194 -0.05 -9.59 30.06
C THR A 194 -0.90 -10.83 30.31
N LEU A 195 -0.74 -11.42 31.49
CA LEU A 195 -1.53 -12.56 31.98
C LEU A 195 -1.95 -12.31 33.44
N GLY A 196 -3.18 -11.81 33.63
CA GLY A 196 -3.62 -11.34 34.94
C GLY A 196 -2.71 -10.22 35.44
N ASP A 197 -2.12 -10.40 36.62
CA ASP A 197 -1.13 -9.48 37.20
C ASP A 197 0.30 -9.72 36.69
N LEU A 198 0.57 -10.81 35.95
CA LEU A 198 1.89 -11.06 35.36
C LEU A 198 2.08 -10.24 34.09
N THR A 199 3.25 -9.61 33.96
CA THR A 199 3.69 -8.93 32.75
C THR A 199 5.10 -9.31 32.37
N GLU A 200 5.30 -9.59 31.09
CA GLU A 200 6.61 -9.81 30.47
C GLU A 200 6.76 -8.88 29.26
N THR A 201 7.96 -8.36 29.03
CA THR A 201 8.20 -7.35 27.99
C THR A 201 9.37 -7.75 27.11
N VAL A 202 9.12 -7.84 25.81
CA VAL A 202 10.17 -7.98 24.79
C VAL A 202 10.63 -6.60 24.36
N THR A 203 11.91 -6.30 24.58
CA THR A 203 12.57 -5.10 24.06
C THR A 203 13.12 -5.36 22.67
N VAL A 204 12.88 -4.46 21.71
CA VAL A 204 13.38 -4.55 20.34
C VAL A 204 14.26 -3.34 20.06
N ASN A 205 15.58 -3.57 19.94
CA ASN A 205 16.56 -2.55 19.59
C ASN A 205 16.87 -2.65 18.08
N GLN A 206 16.49 -1.63 17.31
CA GLN A 206 16.72 -1.54 15.87
C GLN A 206 17.73 -0.44 15.53
N LEU A 207 18.74 -0.80 14.73
CA LEU A 207 19.77 0.10 14.25
C LEU A 207 19.23 1.08 13.18
N ALA A 208 20.03 2.08 12.86
CA ALA A 208 19.85 2.86 11.63
C ALA A 208 20.12 1.96 10.40
N GLY A 209 19.29 2.08 9.37
CA GLY A 209 19.46 1.41 8.08
C GLY A 209 20.44 2.14 7.20
N ASN A 210 20.97 1.46 6.18
CA ASN A 210 21.84 2.12 5.23
C ASN A 210 20.98 2.91 4.24
N ILE A 211 21.09 4.25 4.28
CA ILE A 211 20.57 5.10 3.20
C ILE A 211 21.11 4.57 1.86
N PRO A 212 20.26 4.23 0.89
CA PRO A 212 20.70 3.82 -0.44
C PRO A 212 21.51 4.95 -1.10
N ASN A 213 22.84 4.83 -1.09
CA ASN A 213 23.78 5.83 -1.61
C ASN A 213 24.25 5.53 -3.05
N VAL A 214 23.53 4.68 -3.79
CA VAL A 214 23.82 4.34 -5.18
C VAL A 214 22.52 4.39 -5.97
N GLY A 215 22.41 5.35 -6.90
CA GLY A 215 21.22 5.61 -7.69
C GLY A 215 20.08 6.33 -6.95
N MET A 216 20.27 6.79 -5.72
CA MET A 216 19.27 7.57 -4.95
C MET A 216 19.86 8.84 -4.32
N GLU A 217 20.99 9.31 -4.84
CA GLU A 217 21.87 10.32 -4.23
C GLU A 217 21.19 11.70 -4.10
N SER A 218 20.30 12.07 -5.02
CA SER A 218 19.71 13.41 -5.05
C SER A 218 18.55 13.55 -4.05
N ASP A 219 18.64 14.54 -3.18
CA ASP A 219 17.46 15.04 -2.48
C ASP A 219 16.48 15.73 -3.44
N ALA A 220 15.33 16.17 -2.92
CA ALA A 220 14.26 16.72 -3.75
C ALA A 220 14.74 17.94 -4.57
N LEU A 221 15.49 18.86 -3.96
CA LEU A 221 15.92 20.09 -4.61
C LEU A 221 16.96 19.79 -5.70
N VAL A 222 17.93 18.92 -5.40
CA VAL A 222 18.93 18.46 -6.36
C VAL A 222 18.30 17.69 -7.52
N LEU A 223 17.27 16.87 -7.28
CA LEU A 223 16.59 16.13 -8.34
C LEU A 223 15.71 17.06 -9.20
N ALA A 224 15.01 18.01 -8.58
CA ALA A 224 14.20 19.01 -9.29
C ALA A 224 15.03 19.81 -10.29
N ALA A 225 16.28 20.17 -9.93
CA ALA A 225 17.21 20.84 -10.84
C ALA A 225 17.59 20.01 -12.08
N LYS A 226 17.54 18.67 -12.00
CA LYS A 226 17.79 17.77 -13.14
C LYS A 226 16.60 17.67 -14.10
N MET A 227 15.38 17.86 -13.63
CA MET A 227 14.17 17.86 -14.47
C MET A 227 13.95 19.25 -15.07
N TYR A 228 14.07 19.40 -16.39
CA TYR A 228 14.08 20.73 -17.03
C TYR A 228 12.98 20.96 -18.07
N ALA A 229 12.34 19.89 -18.56
CA ALA A 229 11.15 19.92 -19.42
C ALA A 229 10.35 18.62 -19.22
N GLY A 230 9.13 18.76 -18.67
CA GLY A 230 8.23 17.66 -18.34
C GLY A 230 7.05 17.50 -19.30
N TRP A 231 6.56 16.27 -19.45
CA TRP A 231 5.46 15.91 -20.35
C TRP A 231 4.50 14.92 -19.70
N ASN A 232 3.19 15.18 -19.69
CA ASN A 232 2.19 14.20 -19.27
C ASN A 232 1.84 13.24 -20.39
N ILE A 233 1.65 11.96 -20.06
CA ILE A 233 0.98 10.98 -20.92
C ILE A 233 -0.47 10.86 -20.48
N GLY A 234 -1.20 11.98 -20.61
CA GLY A 234 -2.60 12.08 -20.21
C GLY A 234 -3.54 11.32 -21.14
N ASN A 235 -4.76 11.10 -20.68
CA ASN A 235 -5.84 10.31 -21.29
C ASN A 235 -5.36 8.92 -21.78
N THR A 236 -4.58 8.22 -20.96
CA THR A 236 -3.97 6.92 -21.23
C THR A 236 -4.07 5.98 -20.01
N LEU A 237 -3.11 5.95 -19.07
CA LEU A 237 -3.09 4.97 -17.97
C LEU A 237 -4.10 5.29 -16.84
N GLU A 238 -4.61 6.51 -16.78
CA GLU A 238 -5.74 6.93 -15.93
C GLU A 238 -7.12 6.64 -16.55
N ALA A 239 -7.17 6.27 -17.83
CA ALA A 239 -8.43 6.18 -18.56
C ALA A 239 -9.38 5.11 -17.96
N ILE A 240 -10.56 5.55 -17.52
CA ILE A 240 -11.59 4.67 -16.98
C ILE A 240 -12.18 3.83 -18.13
N GLY A 241 -12.10 2.50 -17.98
CA GLY A 241 -12.39 1.51 -19.01
C GLY A 241 -11.15 0.80 -19.57
N GLY A 242 -9.94 1.24 -19.24
CA GLY A 242 -8.67 0.65 -19.68
C GLY A 242 -7.75 1.64 -20.39
N GLU A 243 -6.47 1.29 -20.52
CA GLU A 243 -5.38 2.15 -21.05
C GLU A 243 -5.69 2.86 -22.40
N THR A 244 -6.57 2.31 -23.23
CA THR A 244 -6.95 2.87 -24.54
C THR A 244 -8.40 3.38 -24.60
N ALA A 245 -9.11 3.43 -23.47
CA ALA A 245 -10.54 3.73 -23.43
C ALA A 245 -10.87 5.18 -23.84
N TRP A 246 -9.95 6.12 -23.63
CA TRP A 246 -10.11 7.53 -24.00
C TRP A 246 -9.43 7.87 -25.34
N GLY A 247 -9.22 6.87 -26.20
CA GLY A 247 -8.85 7.04 -27.61
C GLY A 247 -7.35 7.04 -27.93
N ASN A 248 -6.48 7.10 -26.92
CA ASN A 248 -5.04 6.92 -27.12
C ASN A 248 -4.67 5.43 -27.32
N PRO A 249 -3.59 5.12 -28.06
CA PRO A 249 -2.97 3.81 -28.05
C PRO A 249 -2.23 3.58 -26.73
N LYS A 250 -1.80 2.33 -26.51
CA LYS A 250 -0.90 2.00 -25.40
C LYS A 250 0.42 2.77 -25.49
N VAL A 251 1.00 3.09 -24.33
CA VAL A 251 2.36 3.68 -24.26
C VAL A 251 3.39 2.68 -24.79
N THR A 252 4.26 3.12 -25.69
CA THR A 252 5.36 2.31 -26.25
C THR A 252 6.71 2.93 -25.90
N GLU A 253 7.77 2.10 -25.88
CA GLU A 253 9.13 2.61 -25.65
C GLU A 253 9.56 3.61 -26.73
N ASP A 254 9.13 3.40 -27.98
CA ASP A 254 9.47 4.28 -29.09
C ASP A 254 8.79 5.66 -28.99
N TYR A 255 7.60 5.74 -28.39
CA TYR A 255 6.99 7.04 -28.05
C TYR A 255 7.82 7.77 -26.97
N ILE A 256 8.28 7.07 -25.93
CA ILE A 256 9.14 7.65 -24.89
C ILE A 256 10.47 8.14 -25.48
N LYS A 257 11.14 7.32 -26.30
CA LYS A 257 12.33 7.72 -27.06
C LYS A 257 12.07 8.98 -27.88
N LYS A 258 10.88 9.09 -28.51
CA LYS A 258 10.56 10.28 -29.30
C LYS A 258 10.35 11.54 -28.47
N ILE A 259 9.66 11.44 -27.34
CA ILE A 259 9.52 12.58 -26.41
C ILE A 259 10.91 13.02 -25.88
N LYS A 260 11.84 12.08 -25.68
CA LYS A 260 13.26 12.40 -25.41
C LYS A 260 13.97 13.09 -26.57
N GLU A 261 13.83 12.59 -27.80
CA GLU A 261 14.41 13.22 -29.01
C GLU A 261 13.91 14.65 -29.22
N LEU A 262 12.66 14.93 -28.85
CA LEU A 262 12.05 16.27 -28.90
C LEU A 262 12.58 17.22 -27.81
N GLY A 263 13.40 16.75 -26.87
CA GLY A 263 14.10 17.57 -25.88
C GLY A 263 13.50 17.55 -24.47
N PHE A 264 12.46 16.77 -24.22
CA PHE A 264 11.94 16.53 -22.86
C PHE A 264 12.85 15.55 -22.11
N ASN A 265 12.84 15.61 -20.77
CA ASN A 265 13.61 14.69 -19.94
C ASN A 265 12.85 14.11 -18.74
N ALA A 266 11.60 14.52 -18.52
CA ALA A 266 10.73 13.98 -17.49
C ALA A 266 9.34 13.67 -18.04
N ILE A 267 8.75 12.56 -17.60
CA ILE A 267 7.41 12.10 -17.96
C ILE A 267 6.56 12.04 -16.69
N ARG A 268 5.35 12.57 -16.72
CA ARG A 268 4.31 12.29 -15.72
C ARG A 268 3.32 11.29 -16.32
N ILE A 269 3.03 10.23 -15.59
CA ILE A 269 2.20 9.10 -16.00
C ILE A 269 0.98 9.05 -15.06
N PRO A 270 -0.10 9.79 -15.39
CA PRO A 270 -1.42 9.60 -14.78
C PRO A 270 -1.80 8.11 -14.76
N CYS A 271 -2.13 7.56 -13.59
CA CYS A 271 -2.51 6.16 -13.46
C CYS A 271 -3.80 5.98 -12.65
N ALA A 272 -4.68 5.12 -13.15
CA ALA A 272 -5.84 4.61 -12.44
C ALA A 272 -5.53 3.24 -11.83
N TRP A 273 -6.18 2.90 -10.72
CA TRP A 273 -5.87 1.72 -9.90
C TRP A 273 -7.13 1.04 -9.36
N ASP A 274 -8.18 1.78 -9.03
CA ASP A 274 -9.42 1.26 -8.45
C ASP A 274 -10.13 0.24 -9.36
N GLN A 275 -10.26 0.58 -10.65
CA GLN A 275 -10.82 -0.31 -11.68
C GLN A 275 -9.98 -1.61 -11.88
N TYR A 276 -8.75 -1.64 -11.36
CA TYR A 276 -7.84 -2.78 -11.42
C TYR A 276 -7.75 -3.59 -10.11
N ILE A 277 -8.56 -3.27 -9.10
CA ILE A 277 -8.73 -4.12 -7.92
C ILE A 277 -9.42 -5.44 -8.34
N GLU A 278 -8.95 -6.57 -7.80
CA GLU A 278 -9.52 -7.92 -7.99
C GLU A 278 -10.05 -8.55 -6.69
N ASN A 279 -9.54 -8.12 -5.52
CA ASN A 279 -10.16 -8.41 -4.23
C ASN A 279 -10.36 -7.10 -3.46
N ILE A 280 -11.62 -6.74 -3.22
CA ILE A 280 -12.03 -5.48 -2.60
C ILE A 280 -11.86 -5.46 -1.07
N GLU A 281 -11.83 -6.63 -0.41
CA GLU A 281 -11.62 -6.74 1.05
C GLU A 281 -10.19 -6.37 1.45
N THR A 282 -9.23 -6.62 0.55
CA THR A 282 -7.80 -6.36 0.70
C THR A 282 -7.27 -5.23 -0.19
N TYR A 283 -8.10 -4.67 -1.06
CA TYR A 283 -7.73 -3.74 -2.14
C TYR A 283 -6.59 -4.28 -3.04
N LYS A 284 -6.51 -5.61 -3.23
CA LYS A 284 -5.49 -6.25 -4.07
C LYS A 284 -5.67 -5.82 -5.53
N ILE A 285 -4.64 -5.20 -6.09
CA ILE A 285 -4.53 -4.80 -7.50
C ILE A 285 -4.10 -6.01 -8.33
N LYS A 286 -4.72 -6.21 -9.50
CA LYS A 286 -4.33 -7.21 -10.52
C LYS A 286 -2.84 -7.10 -10.82
N ASP A 287 -2.10 -8.21 -10.69
CA ASP A 287 -0.66 -8.22 -10.96
C ASP A 287 -0.34 -7.81 -12.40
N SER A 288 -1.20 -8.17 -13.37
CA SER A 288 -1.07 -7.76 -14.77
C SER A 288 -1.22 -6.25 -15.02
N TRP A 289 -1.84 -5.50 -14.10
CA TRP A 289 -1.85 -4.03 -14.16
C TRP A 289 -0.59 -3.45 -13.50
N LEU A 290 -0.18 -3.98 -12.35
CA LEU A 290 1.10 -3.63 -11.72
C LEU A 290 2.28 -3.89 -12.67
N ASP A 291 2.25 -4.98 -13.45
CA ASP A 291 3.19 -5.27 -14.55
C ASP A 291 3.13 -4.21 -15.65
N ARG A 292 1.93 -3.78 -16.08
CA ARG A 292 1.77 -2.82 -17.17
C ARG A 292 2.25 -1.42 -16.81
N VAL A 293 1.98 -0.93 -15.59
CA VAL A 293 2.52 0.36 -15.13
C VAL A 293 4.05 0.26 -14.97
N ASN A 294 4.56 -0.87 -14.46
CA ASN A 294 5.99 -1.13 -14.36
C ASN A 294 6.68 -1.09 -15.73
N GLU A 295 6.07 -1.67 -16.76
CA GLU A 295 6.57 -1.61 -18.14
C GLU A 295 6.64 -0.16 -18.67
N ALA A 296 5.60 0.65 -18.47
CA ALA A 296 5.57 2.05 -18.90
C ALA A 296 6.59 2.93 -18.17
N VAL A 297 6.79 2.72 -16.87
CA VAL A 297 7.89 3.34 -16.09
C VAL A 297 9.25 2.88 -16.59
N GLY A 298 9.40 1.58 -16.85
CA GLY A 298 10.62 0.96 -17.37
C GLY A 298 11.10 1.59 -18.67
N TYR A 299 10.17 1.91 -19.59
CA TYR A 299 10.51 2.63 -20.82
C TYR A 299 11.15 4.01 -20.56
N CYS A 300 10.69 4.73 -19.53
CA CYS A 300 11.24 6.04 -19.13
C CYS A 300 12.64 5.89 -18.53
N VAL A 301 12.79 5.04 -17.51
CA VAL A 301 14.06 4.88 -16.78
C VAL A 301 15.14 4.22 -17.66
N ALA A 302 14.80 3.21 -18.48
CA ALA A 302 15.74 2.59 -19.41
C ALA A 302 16.26 3.57 -20.48
N ASN A 303 15.48 4.61 -20.80
CA ASN A 303 15.90 5.69 -21.68
C ASN A 303 16.48 6.90 -20.93
N GLY A 304 16.74 6.82 -19.62
CA GLY A 304 17.32 7.90 -18.82
C GLY A 304 16.44 9.14 -18.77
N MET A 305 15.13 8.94 -18.64
CA MET A 305 14.14 9.99 -18.36
C MET A 305 13.57 9.80 -16.96
N TYR A 306 13.23 10.91 -16.31
CA TYR A 306 12.48 10.88 -15.06
C TYR A 306 11.04 10.43 -15.32
N ALA A 307 10.43 9.74 -14.35
CA ALA A 307 9.06 9.28 -14.36
C ALA A 307 8.37 9.69 -13.05
N ILE A 308 7.19 10.30 -13.13
CA ILE A 308 6.29 10.53 -12.00
C ILE A 308 5.07 9.61 -12.19
N VAL A 309 4.81 8.71 -11.24
CA VAL A 309 3.58 7.90 -11.20
C VAL A 309 2.70 8.39 -10.07
N ASN A 310 1.39 8.51 -10.30
CA ASN A 310 0.43 8.90 -9.27
C ASN A 310 -0.73 7.90 -9.09
N ILE A 311 -1.60 8.18 -8.12
CA ILE A 311 -3.01 7.80 -8.19
C ILE A 311 -3.73 9.04 -8.73
N HIS A 312 -4.24 8.95 -9.96
CA HIS A 312 -4.93 10.05 -10.63
C HIS A 312 -6.38 10.21 -10.07
N TRP A 313 -7.26 10.95 -10.75
CA TRP A 313 -8.69 11.04 -10.39
C TRP A 313 -9.31 9.67 -10.04
N ASP A 314 -9.01 8.62 -10.83
CA ASP A 314 -9.30 7.22 -10.53
C ASP A 314 -10.78 6.94 -10.19
N GLY A 315 -11.71 7.60 -10.90
CA GLY A 315 -13.16 7.52 -10.63
C GLY A 315 -13.64 8.37 -9.45
N GLY A 316 -12.75 9.15 -8.82
CA GLY A 316 -13.02 10.13 -7.77
C GLY A 316 -13.04 9.57 -6.35
N TRP A 317 -12.65 8.31 -6.13
CA TRP A 317 -12.81 7.64 -4.82
C TRP A 317 -12.09 8.37 -3.68
N LEU A 318 -10.91 8.95 -3.94
CA LEU A 318 -10.20 9.85 -3.03
C LEU A 318 -10.51 11.31 -3.36
N GLU A 319 -10.38 11.68 -4.63
CA GLU A 319 -10.31 13.08 -5.06
C GLU A 319 -11.58 13.88 -4.71
N ASN A 320 -12.77 13.30 -4.87
CA ASN A 320 -14.05 13.92 -4.50
C ASN A 320 -14.44 13.69 -3.02
N ASN A 321 -13.62 12.99 -2.24
CA ASN A 321 -13.97 12.44 -0.92
C ASN A 321 -12.93 12.84 0.15
N CYS A 322 -12.47 14.09 0.12
CA CYS A 322 -11.65 14.69 1.18
C CYS A 322 -12.50 15.14 2.37
N THR A 323 -13.38 14.27 2.87
CA THR A 323 -14.37 14.56 3.94
C THR A 323 -14.20 13.63 5.15
N PRO A 324 -14.57 14.06 6.38
CA PRO A 324 -14.32 13.28 7.60
C PRO A 324 -15.01 11.91 7.64
N ASP A 325 -16.18 11.78 7.02
CA ASP A 325 -16.95 10.54 6.90
C ASP A 325 -16.29 9.51 5.97
N LYS A 326 -15.41 9.96 5.07
CA LYS A 326 -14.62 9.10 4.17
C LYS A 326 -13.17 8.92 4.61
N GLN A 327 -12.73 9.64 5.65
CA GLN A 327 -11.34 9.69 6.06
C GLN A 327 -10.76 8.32 6.42
N GLU A 328 -11.49 7.47 7.16
CA GLU A 328 -11.00 6.14 7.54
C GLU A 328 -10.93 5.17 6.34
N GLU A 329 -12.01 5.07 5.57
CA GLU A 329 -12.12 4.23 4.37
C GLU A 329 -11.02 4.56 3.35
N ASN A 330 -10.84 5.85 3.07
CA ASN A 330 -9.88 6.29 2.07
C ASN A 330 -8.43 6.21 2.55
N ASN A 331 -8.12 6.42 3.83
CA ASN A 331 -6.77 6.14 4.34
C ASN A 331 -6.45 4.64 4.24
N LYS A 332 -7.38 3.76 4.61
CA LYS A 332 -7.19 2.29 4.49
C LYS A 332 -6.90 1.87 3.03
N LYS A 333 -7.66 2.41 2.08
CA LYS A 333 -7.49 2.15 0.64
C LYS A 333 -6.18 2.77 0.09
N GLN A 334 -5.89 4.03 0.41
CA GLN A 334 -4.66 4.74 0.04
C GLN A 334 -3.42 3.97 0.51
N HIS A 335 -3.39 3.52 1.77
CA HIS A 335 -2.32 2.70 2.31
C HIS A 335 -2.15 1.40 1.52
N ALA A 336 -3.24 0.66 1.28
CA ALA A 336 -3.20 -0.64 0.62
C ALA A 336 -2.76 -0.55 -0.85
N LEU A 337 -3.21 0.48 -1.59
CA LEU A 337 -2.80 0.72 -2.97
C LEU A 337 -1.33 1.13 -3.03
N TRP A 338 -0.92 2.15 -2.27
CA TRP A 338 0.49 2.60 -2.28
C TRP A 338 1.47 1.55 -1.79
N THR A 339 1.11 0.72 -0.81
CA THR A 339 1.92 -0.43 -0.39
C THR A 339 2.23 -1.35 -1.58
N GLN A 340 1.27 -1.61 -2.46
CA GLN A 340 1.44 -2.48 -3.63
C GLN A 340 2.22 -1.80 -4.76
N ILE A 341 1.86 -0.56 -5.10
CA ILE A 341 2.53 0.25 -6.14
C ILE A 341 4.01 0.44 -5.79
N ALA A 342 4.29 0.87 -4.55
CA ALA A 342 5.64 1.08 -4.06
C ALA A 342 6.45 -0.23 -4.06
N ASN A 343 5.89 -1.35 -3.55
CA ASN A 343 6.60 -2.63 -3.57
C ASN A 343 6.94 -3.10 -4.99
N LYS A 344 6.03 -2.93 -5.96
CA LYS A 344 6.26 -3.29 -7.36
C LYS A 344 7.41 -2.49 -7.97
N LEU A 345 7.33 -1.17 -7.84
CA LEU A 345 8.23 -0.21 -8.50
C LEU A 345 9.51 0.09 -7.69
N LYS A 346 9.70 -0.57 -6.54
CA LYS A 346 10.81 -0.37 -5.58
C LYS A 346 12.20 -0.41 -6.20
N HIS A 347 12.38 -1.19 -7.26
CA HIS A 347 13.69 -1.47 -7.86
C HIS A 347 14.21 -0.36 -8.79
N TYR A 348 13.40 0.64 -9.13
CA TYR A 348 13.85 1.81 -9.90
C TYR A 348 14.67 2.77 -9.03
N ASP A 349 15.62 3.44 -9.65
CA ASP A 349 16.51 4.44 -9.06
C ASP A 349 15.81 5.81 -8.92
N GLU A 350 16.57 6.90 -8.76
CA GLU A 350 16.06 8.26 -8.57
C GLU A 350 15.32 8.83 -9.78
N HIS A 351 15.38 8.18 -10.94
CA HIS A 351 14.56 8.58 -12.09
C HIS A 351 13.07 8.43 -11.80
N LEU A 352 12.65 7.54 -10.89
CA LEU A 352 11.25 7.36 -10.52
C LEU A 352 10.87 8.14 -9.25
N LEU A 353 9.82 8.95 -9.33
CA LEU A 353 9.13 9.61 -8.23
C LEU A 353 7.69 9.10 -8.11
N PHE A 354 7.09 9.27 -6.93
CA PHE A 354 5.66 9.03 -6.70
C PHE A 354 4.94 10.31 -6.30
N ALA A 355 3.75 10.51 -6.85
CA ALA A 355 2.83 11.60 -6.51
C ALA A 355 1.57 11.01 -5.82
N GLY A 356 1.31 11.39 -4.57
CA GLY A 356 0.37 10.67 -3.71
C GLY A 356 -1.10 10.65 -4.17
N THR A 357 -1.54 11.71 -4.84
CA THR A 357 -2.89 11.93 -5.38
C THR A 357 -2.84 12.76 -6.70
N ASN A 358 -3.91 13.49 -7.02
CA ASN A 358 -4.02 14.34 -8.20
C ASN A 358 -4.62 15.72 -7.86
N GLU A 359 -5.92 15.98 -8.05
CA GLU A 359 -6.55 17.29 -7.80
C GLU A 359 -7.52 17.28 -6.58
N PRO A 360 -7.07 16.89 -5.36
CA PRO A 360 -7.96 16.57 -4.23
C PRO A 360 -8.86 17.74 -3.83
N ASN A 361 -10.18 17.54 -3.89
CA ASN A 361 -11.20 18.57 -3.82
C ASN A 361 -11.40 19.11 -2.39
N VAL A 362 -10.73 20.23 -2.09
CA VAL A 362 -10.50 20.80 -0.75
C VAL A 362 -10.68 22.32 -0.79
N ASP A 363 -11.91 22.76 -0.59
CA ASP A 363 -12.31 24.18 -0.53
C ASP A 363 -12.15 24.84 0.86
N ASN A 364 -11.80 24.06 1.91
CA ASN A 364 -11.76 24.57 3.29
C ASN A 364 -10.82 23.80 4.23
N ALA A 365 -10.55 24.38 5.40
CA ALA A 365 -9.61 23.86 6.39
C ALA A 365 -9.97 22.47 6.97
N GLN A 366 -11.26 22.13 7.11
CA GLN A 366 -11.67 20.80 7.60
C GLN A 366 -11.32 19.72 6.57
N LYS A 367 -11.63 19.97 5.29
CA LYS A 367 -11.22 19.08 4.18
C LYS A 367 -9.69 19.01 4.05
N MET A 368 -8.97 20.10 4.35
CA MET A 368 -7.50 20.13 4.32
C MET A 368 -6.87 19.22 5.39
N VAL A 369 -7.46 19.12 6.59
CA VAL A 369 -7.03 18.15 7.62
C VAL A 369 -7.21 16.71 7.12
N VAL A 370 -8.32 16.41 6.43
CA VAL A 370 -8.54 15.09 5.82
C VAL A 370 -7.49 14.80 4.74
N LEU A 371 -7.25 15.73 3.81
CA LEU A 371 -6.22 15.58 2.79
C LEU A 371 -4.81 15.40 3.40
N LYS A 372 -4.45 16.12 4.46
CA LYS A 372 -3.17 15.89 5.16
C LYS A 372 -3.02 14.45 5.65
N SER A 373 -4.10 13.80 6.12
CA SER A 373 -4.03 12.39 6.49
C SER A 373 -3.79 11.46 5.29
N TYR A 374 -4.43 11.74 4.13
CA TYR A 374 -4.22 10.98 2.90
C TYR A 374 -2.78 11.11 2.37
N LEU A 375 -2.19 12.30 2.48
CA LEU A 375 -0.81 12.58 2.07
C LEU A 375 0.21 11.95 3.02
N GLN A 376 -0.03 11.99 4.34
CA GLN A 376 0.81 11.29 5.32
C GLN A 376 0.75 9.77 5.12
N THR A 377 -0.45 9.21 4.96
CA THR A 377 -0.67 7.77 4.72
C THR A 377 0.01 7.27 3.43
N PHE A 378 0.10 8.12 2.41
CA PHE A 378 0.90 7.85 1.21
C PHE A 378 2.40 7.76 1.54
N ILE A 379 2.96 8.75 2.23
CA ILE A 379 4.38 8.77 2.62
C ILE A 379 4.71 7.54 3.48
N ASP A 380 3.92 7.29 4.53
CA ASP A 380 4.12 6.19 5.47
C ASP A 380 4.09 4.83 4.75
N ALA A 381 3.08 4.61 3.89
CA ALA A 381 2.95 3.36 3.12
C ALA A 381 4.11 3.15 2.13
N VAL A 382 4.62 4.20 1.49
CA VAL A 382 5.80 4.11 0.61
C VAL A 382 7.07 3.81 1.41
N ARG A 383 7.34 4.61 2.47
CA ARG A 383 8.55 4.50 3.30
C ARG A 383 8.64 3.13 3.99
N ALA A 384 7.51 2.59 4.45
CA ALA A 384 7.41 1.25 5.04
C ALA A 384 7.84 0.11 4.09
N THR A 385 7.88 0.33 2.76
CA THR A 385 8.37 -0.69 1.82
C THR A 385 9.91 -0.79 1.74
N GLY A 386 10.67 0.18 2.27
CA GLY A 386 12.13 0.15 2.32
C GLY A 386 12.85 0.09 0.96
N GLY A 387 14.15 -0.22 0.99
CA GLY A 387 15.01 -0.14 -0.20
C GLY A 387 15.04 1.28 -0.79
N ASN A 388 15.05 1.43 -2.11
CA ASN A 388 15.05 2.76 -2.74
C ASN A 388 13.85 3.63 -2.31
N ASN A 389 12.70 3.02 -1.97
CA ASN A 389 11.53 3.75 -1.49
C ASN A 389 11.70 4.35 -0.09
N ALA A 390 12.71 3.93 0.67
CA ALA A 390 13.12 4.60 1.91
C ALA A 390 13.47 6.07 1.66
N VAL A 391 14.09 6.37 0.53
CA VAL A 391 14.69 7.69 0.22
C VAL A 391 14.20 8.30 -1.10
N ARG A 392 13.32 7.61 -1.83
CA ARG A 392 12.70 8.13 -3.06
C ARG A 392 12.05 9.48 -2.81
N ASN A 393 12.26 10.41 -3.74
CA ASN A 393 11.61 11.71 -3.69
C ASN A 393 10.10 11.54 -3.95
N LEU A 394 9.28 12.02 -3.01
CA LEU A 394 7.81 11.90 -3.03
C LEU A 394 7.18 13.27 -3.22
N ILE A 395 6.03 13.31 -3.90
CA ILE A 395 5.35 14.52 -4.30
C ILE A 395 3.97 14.54 -3.65
N VAL A 396 3.64 15.61 -2.94
CA VAL A 396 2.35 15.79 -2.24
C VAL A 396 1.56 16.96 -2.80
N GLN A 397 0.26 16.77 -3.00
CA GLN A 397 -0.58 17.65 -3.82
C GLN A 397 -1.24 18.73 -2.96
N GLY A 398 -1.31 19.95 -3.51
CA GLY A 398 -2.09 21.04 -2.94
C GLY A 398 -3.61 20.80 -3.00
N PRO A 399 -4.42 21.47 -2.16
CA PRO A 399 -5.87 21.48 -2.28
C PRO A 399 -6.31 21.94 -3.68
N ASN A 400 -7.12 21.10 -4.37
CA ASN A 400 -7.50 21.24 -5.78
C ASN A 400 -6.32 21.41 -6.74
N THR A 401 -5.08 21.17 -6.30
CA THR A 401 -3.83 21.66 -6.91
C THR A 401 -3.81 23.17 -7.23
N ASP A 402 -4.74 23.95 -6.68
CA ASP A 402 -4.87 25.38 -6.95
C ASP A 402 -3.83 26.17 -6.14
N ILE A 403 -3.22 27.16 -6.78
CA ILE A 403 -2.11 27.93 -6.22
C ILE A 403 -2.55 28.80 -5.04
N ASP A 404 -3.75 29.40 -5.07
CA ASP A 404 -4.23 30.25 -3.98
C ASP A 404 -4.75 29.43 -2.80
N MET A 405 -5.54 28.37 -3.04
CA MET A 405 -5.92 27.42 -2.00
C MET A 405 -4.69 26.79 -1.36
N THR A 406 -3.66 26.44 -2.14
CA THR A 406 -2.40 25.90 -1.62
C THR A 406 -1.60 26.94 -0.83
N ASN A 407 -1.58 28.20 -1.25
CA ASN A 407 -1.00 29.28 -0.47
C ASN A 407 -1.72 29.48 0.88
N ASN A 408 -3.05 29.45 0.86
CA ASN A 408 -3.88 29.90 1.98
C ASN A 408 -4.26 28.78 2.98
N LEU A 409 -4.44 27.53 2.52
CA LEU A 409 -4.90 26.40 3.35
C LEU A 409 -3.81 25.38 3.71
N PHE A 410 -2.85 25.12 2.83
CA PHE A 410 -2.00 23.90 2.93
C PHE A 410 -1.12 23.81 4.20
N GLY A 411 -0.89 24.91 4.93
CA GLY A 411 0.04 24.91 6.08
C GLY A 411 1.45 24.44 5.72
N ASP A 412 2.07 23.69 6.63
CA ASP A 412 3.40 23.07 6.50
C ASP A 412 3.34 21.71 5.74
N MET A 413 4.50 21.14 5.38
CA MET A 413 4.56 19.82 4.75
C MET A 413 4.10 18.70 5.71
N PRO A 414 3.59 17.56 5.19
CA PRO A 414 3.51 16.33 5.98
C PRO A 414 4.90 15.90 6.49
N THR A 415 4.93 15.04 7.50
CA THR A 415 6.18 14.52 8.08
C THR A 415 6.78 13.46 7.17
N ASP A 416 8.09 13.52 6.95
CA ASP A 416 8.88 12.44 6.36
C ASP A 416 9.96 12.02 7.38
N VAL A 417 10.29 10.73 7.41
CA VAL A 417 11.37 10.18 8.24
C VAL A 417 12.74 10.47 7.63
N ILE A 418 12.82 10.83 6.34
CA ILE A 418 14.05 11.28 5.67
C ILE A 418 13.95 12.78 5.35
N PRO A 419 14.93 13.61 5.73
CA PRO A 419 14.93 15.04 5.41
C PRO A 419 15.04 15.27 3.89
N ASN A 420 14.43 16.37 3.44
CA ASN A 420 14.54 16.90 2.07
C ASN A 420 14.09 15.95 0.94
N ARG A 421 13.28 14.91 1.21
CA ARG A 421 12.77 13.99 0.17
C ARG A 421 11.31 14.23 -0.24
N LEU A 422 10.74 15.39 0.11
CA LEU A 422 9.39 15.81 -0.29
C LEU A 422 9.39 16.98 -1.28
N MET A 423 8.47 16.93 -2.24
CA MET A 423 8.10 17.97 -3.19
C MET A 423 6.62 18.33 -3.03
N LEU A 424 6.22 19.53 -3.46
CA LEU A 424 4.80 19.91 -3.57
C LEU A 424 4.34 19.82 -5.03
N GLU A 425 3.07 19.51 -5.29
CA GLU A 425 2.46 19.60 -6.63
C GLU A 425 1.26 20.56 -6.67
N VAL A 426 1.23 21.39 -7.72
CA VAL A 426 0.13 22.29 -8.12
C VAL A 426 -0.03 22.26 -9.64
N HIS A 427 -1.18 22.66 -10.17
CA HIS A 427 -1.48 22.71 -11.61
C HIS A 427 -1.78 24.16 -12.04
N TYR A 428 -1.77 24.46 -13.34
CA TYR A 428 -2.04 25.82 -13.84
C TYR A 428 -2.74 25.86 -15.22
N TYR A 429 -4.02 26.22 -15.20
CA TYR A 429 -4.84 26.43 -16.39
C TYR A 429 -5.50 27.82 -16.43
N ASN A 430 -4.94 28.83 -15.74
CA ASN A 430 -5.53 30.17 -15.69
C ASN A 430 -5.10 31.03 -16.90
N PRO A 431 -6.04 31.63 -17.66
CA PRO A 431 -7.49 31.62 -17.44
C PRO A 431 -8.14 30.41 -18.13
N TRP A 432 -9.03 29.70 -17.43
CA TRP A 432 -9.68 28.49 -18.00
C TRP A 432 -10.46 28.78 -19.28
N THR A 433 -11.03 29.99 -19.38
CA THR A 433 -11.72 30.51 -20.58
C THR A 433 -10.87 30.44 -21.86
N PHE A 434 -9.54 30.55 -21.73
CA PHE A 434 -8.59 30.35 -22.83
C PHE A 434 -8.12 28.89 -22.91
N CYS A 435 -7.73 28.31 -21.76
CA CYS A 435 -7.00 27.05 -21.72
C CYS A 435 -7.88 25.82 -22.03
N GLY A 436 -9.01 25.66 -21.34
CA GLY A 436 -9.80 24.43 -21.35
C GLY A 436 -11.29 24.58 -21.71
N LEU A 437 -11.81 25.82 -21.79
CA LEU A 437 -13.25 26.05 -21.98
C LEU A 437 -13.69 25.74 -23.44
N THR A 438 -14.49 24.68 -23.60
CA THR A 438 -14.92 24.17 -24.92
C THR A 438 -16.20 24.81 -25.48
N GLN A 439 -17.02 25.48 -24.64
CA GLN A 439 -18.24 26.19 -25.03
C GLN A 439 -18.43 27.49 -24.22
N ASP A 440 -19.27 28.42 -24.67
CA ASP A 440 -19.61 29.62 -23.89
C ASP A 440 -20.54 29.25 -22.73
N GLU A 441 -20.19 29.66 -21.51
CA GLU A 441 -20.92 29.39 -20.28
C GLU A 441 -21.51 30.68 -19.66
N SER A 442 -22.45 30.51 -18.72
CA SER A 442 -23.13 31.63 -18.05
C SER A 442 -22.21 32.52 -17.21
N TRP A 443 -21.06 31.98 -16.79
CA TRP A 443 -20.06 32.63 -15.94
C TRP A 443 -18.78 33.05 -16.70
N GLY A 444 -18.61 32.62 -17.95
CA GLY A 444 -17.38 32.83 -18.70
C GLY A 444 -17.52 32.42 -20.16
N ARG A 445 -16.94 33.21 -21.07
CA ARG A 445 -16.95 32.94 -22.52
C ARG A 445 -15.60 32.45 -22.99
N MET A 446 -15.59 31.64 -24.03
CA MET A 446 -14.36 31.13 -24.63
C MET A 446 -13.49 32.28 -25.14
N ALA A 447 -12.26 32.33 -24.67
CA ALA A 447 -11.19 33.13 -25.25
C ALA A 447 -10.45 32.28 -26.31
N TYR A 448 -10.14 32.91 -27.45
CA TYR A 448 -9.37 32.34 -28.54
C TYR A 448 -7.97 32.98 -28.61
N PHE A 449 -7.80 34.17 -28.03
CA PHE A 449 -6.57 34.98 -28.09
C PHE A 449 -6.08 35.38 -26.71
N TRP A 450 -4.76 35.42 -26.53
CA TRP A 450 -4.09 35.72 -25.26
C TRP A 450 -2.86 36.60 -25.46
N GLY A 451 -2.58 37.45 -24.47
CA GLY A 451 -1.42 38.33 -24.46
C GLY A 451 -1.30 39.20 -25.71
N ALA A 452 -0.08 39.27 -26.26
CA ALA A 452 0.29 40.11 -27.40
C ALA A 452 -0.43 39.78 -28.73
N TYR A 453 -1.15 38.66 -28.81
CA TYR A 453 -1.86 38.21 -30.01
C TYR A 453 -3.38 38.42 -29.95
N SER A 454 -3.84 39.24 -28.99
CA SER A 454 -5.23 39.72 -28.89
C SER A 454 -5.68 40.44 -30.16
N VAL A 455 -6.90 40.15 -30.64
CA VAL A 455 -7.49 40.70 -31.86
C VAL A 455 -8.38 41.90 -31.54
N THR A 456 -8.03 43.07 -32.06
CA THR A 456 -8.76 44.34 -31.84
C THR A 456 -10.25 44.20 -32.15
N GLY A 457 -11.10 44.54 -31.18
CA GLY A 457 -12.57 44.49 -31.32
C GLY A 457 -13.19 43.09 -31.18
N SER A 458 -12.39 42.03 -31.00
CA SER A 458 -12.92 40.69 -30.76
C SER A 458 -13.45 40.51 -29.34
N ASP A 459 -14.58 39.84 -29.20
CA ASP A 459 -15.13 39.36 -27.92
C ASP A 459 -14.51 38.02 -27.47
N ARG A 460 -13.42 37.59 -28.13
CA ARG A 460 -12.67 36.34 -27.89
C ARG A 460 -11.24 36.57 -27.38
N ASN A 461 -10.93 37.77 -26.90
CA ASN A 461 -9.70 38.03 -26.17
C ASN A 461 -9.84 37.55 -24.72
N ALA A 462 -8.78 37.01 -24.13
CA ALA A 462 -8.73 36.73 -22.70
C ALA A 462 -8.87 38.02 -21.88
N THR A 463 -9.65 37.98 -20.80
CA THR A 463 -10.00 39.14 -19.94
C THR A 463 -9.39 39.07 -18.53
N SER A 464 -8.60 38.04 -18.25
CA SER A 464 -7.90 37.76 -16.99
C SER A 464 -6.75 36.78 -17.25
N GLY A 465 -5.96 36.42 -16.25
CA GLY A 465 -4.88 35.44 -16.37
C GLY A 465 -3.76 35.90 -17.31
N ASP A 466 -3.33 37.17 -17.18
CA ASP A 466 -2.18 37.69 -17.93
C ASP A 466 -0.83 37.24 -17.32
N GLU A 467 0.29 37.62 -17.94
CA GLU A 467 1.63 37.28 -17.42
C GLU A 467 1.87 37.83 -15.99
N ALA A 468 1.29 38.97 -15.62
CA ALA A 468 1.48 39.56 -14.29
C ALA A 468 0.69 38.79 -13.22
N GLU A 469 -0.55 38.37 -13.54
CA GLU A 469 -1.34 37.47 -12.69
C GLU A 469 -0.66 36.11 -12.52
N MET A 470 -0.17 35.52 -13.62
CA MET A 470 0.59 34.26 -13.64
C MET A 470 1.82 34.31 -12.73
N LYS A 471 2.65 35.36 -12.86
CA LYS A 471 3.87 35.53 -12.04
C LYS A 471 3.54 35.83 -10.58
N SER A 472 2.46 36.57 -10.31
CA SER A 472 1.95 36.78 -8.95
C SER A 472 1.55 35.46 -8.28
N LEU A 473 0.93 34.55 -9.03
CA LEU A 473 0.59 33.20 -8.56
C LEU A 473 1.85 32.34 -8.33
N PHE A 474 2.77 32.25 -9.29
CA PHE A 474 4.00 31.46 -9.13
C PHE A 474 4.91 32.00 -8.01
N ALA A 475 4.93 33.31 -7.77
CA ALA A 475 5.63 33.92 -6.63
C ALA A 475 5.09 33.46 -5.27
N LYS A 476 3.81 33.09 -5.14
CA LYS A 476 3.26 32.50 -3.90
C LYS A 476 3.90 31.14 -3.60
N MET A 477 3.99 30.28 -4.61
CA MET A 477 4.61 28.95 -4.48
C MET A 477 6.11 29.06 -4.21
N LYS A 478 6.80 29.97 -4.90
CA LYS A 478 8.22 30.28 -4.63
C LYS A 478 8.45 30.68 -3.17
N THR A 479 7.71 31.69 -2.70
CA THR A 479 7.87 32.26 -1.35
C THR A 479 7.46 31.28 -0.24
N LYS A 480 6.42 30.47 -0.48
CA LYS A 480 5.90 29.54 0.53
C LYS A 480 6.72 28.26 0.66
N PHE A 481 7.33 27.77 -0.42
CA PHE A 481 7.96 26.44 -0.50
C PHE A 481 9.41 26.46 -1.04
N VAL A 482 9.63 26.98 -2.25
CA VAL A 482 10.95 26.93 -2.91
C VAL A 482 12.03 27.66 -2.11
N ASP A 483 11.71 28.84 -1.60
CA ASP A 483 12.63 29.65 -0.77
C ASP A 483 12.89 29.04 0.62
N LYS A 484 12.30 27.88 0.92
CA LYS A 484 12.56 27.04 2.09
C LYS A 484 13.20 25.68 1.72
N GLY A 485 13.64 25.51 0.47
CA GLY A 485 14.25 24.28 -0.02
C GLY A 485 13.27 23.18 -0.45
N ILE A 486 11.96 23.47 -0.50
CA ILE A 486 10.93 22.51 -0.97
C ILE A 486 10.63 22.84 -2.43
N PRO A 487 11.13 22.08 -3.41
CA PRO A 487 10.82 22.31 -4.82
C PRO A 487 9.34 22.00 -5.10
N VAL A 488 8.84 22.62 -6.16
CA VAL A 488 7.44 22.48 -6.59
C VAL A 488 7.40 21.85 -7.97
N ILE A 489 6.50 20.90 -8.16
CA ILE A 489 6.12 20.34 -9.45
C ILE A 489 4.90 21.13 -9.94
N LEU A 490 5.01 21.75 -11.11
CA LEU A 490 3.84 22.22 -11.85
C LEU A 490 3.35 21.02 -12.69
N GLY A 491 2.56 20.16 -12.06
CA GLY A 491 2.23 18.81 -12.55
C GLY A 491 1.45 18.80 -13.85
N GLU A 492 0.65 19.83 -14.08
CA GLU A 492 -0.09 20.04 -15.32
C GLU A 492 -0.21 21.53 -15.65
N TYR A 493 -0.05 21.85 -16.93
CA TYR A 493 -0.43 23.15 -17.51
C TYR A 493 -0.63 23.01 -19.02
N GLY A 494 -1.27 24.01 -19.63
CA GLY A 494 -1.20 24.26 -21.07
C GLY A 494 -2.44 24.92 -21.65
N ALA A 495 -2.29 25.57 -22.80
CA ALA A 495 -3.41 26.03 -23.62
C ALA A 495 -3.99 24.85 -24.44
N ILE A 496 -4.63 23.91 -23.75
CA ILE A 496 -5.01 22.59 -24.30
C ILE A 496 -6.14 22.64 -25.34
N THR A 497 -6.95 23.69 -25.37
CA THR A 497 -8.05 23.85 -26.32
C THR A 497 -7.56 24.35 -27.69
N MET A 498 -7.25 23.41 -28.58
CA MET A 498 -6.95 23.71 -29.99
C MET A 498 -8.23 24.07 -30.75
N ARG A 499 -8.25 25.21 -31.44
CA ARG A 499 -9.38 25.66 -32.27
C ARG A 499 -8.97 25.78 -33.72
N THR A 500 -9.82 25.31 -34.64
CA THR A 500 -9.59 25.34 -36.09
C THR A 500 -10.71 26.07 -36.82
N GLY A 501 -10.45 26.55 -38.03
CA GLY A 501 -11.44 27.23 -38.86
C GLY A 501 -11.67 28.71 -38.51
N LEU A 502 -10.79 29.34 -37.72
CA LEU A 502 -10.92 30.73 -37.27
C LEU A 502 -10.61 31.80 -38.36
N GLY A 503 -10.64 31.43 -39.64
CA GLY A 503 -10.36 32.32 -40.76
C GLY A 503 -9.00 33.01 -40.65
N GLU A 504 -8.96 34.32 -40.91
CA GLU A 504 -7.75 35.14 -40.79
C GLU A 504 -7.18 35.21 -39.35
N HIS A 505 -7.99 34.91 -38.33
CA HIS A 505 -7.55 34.93 -36.94
C HIS A 505 -6.91 33.59 -36.48
N GLN A 506 -6.86 32.56 -37.33
CA GLN A 506 -6.27 31.27 -36.98
C GLN A 506 -4.81 31.40 -36.52
N GLU A 507 -4.04 32.25 -37.18
CA GLU A 507 -2.64 32.52 -36.85
C GLU A 507 -2.48 33.21 -35.47
N ALA A 508 -3.41 34.11 -35.13
CA ALA A 508 -3.43 34.79 -33.83
C ALA A 508 -3.78 33.82 -32.69
N HIS A 509 -4.68 32.87 -32.92
CA HIS A 509 -4.98 31.80 -31.95
C HIS A 509 -3.76 30.88 -31.74
N ASN A 510 -3.17 30.40 -32.83
CA ASN A 510 -1.98 29.53 -32.77
C ASN A 510 -0.82 30.19 -32.01
N LYS A 511 -0.54 31.47 -32.31
CA LYS A 511 0.49 32.27 -31.63
C LYS A 511 0.13 32.62 -30.18
N SER A 512 -1.15 32.81 -29.86
CA SER A 512 -1.61 32.97 -28.47
C SER A 512 -1.27 31.74 -27.63
N ARG A 513 -1.51 30.53 -28.17
CA ARG A 513 -1.21 29.27 -27.48
C ARG A 513 0.30 29.07 -27.30
N ASN A 514 1.08 29.28 -28.37
CA ASN A 514 2.55 29.28 -28.33
C ASN A 514 3.12 30.21 -27.23
N LEU A 515 2.65 31.45 -27.18
CA LEU A 515 3.12 32.45 -26.21
C LEU A 515 2.70 32.11 -24.76
N TYR A 516 1.49 31.59 -24.57
CA TYR A 516 1.03 31.14 -23.26
C TYR A 516 1.86 29.94 -22.76
N ASP A 517 2.01 28.90 -23.58
CA ASP A 517 2.77 27.69 -23.23
C ASP A 517 4.26 28.04 -22.98
N GLU A 518 4.85 28.93 -23.79
CA GLU A 518 6.19 29.50 -23.55
C GLU A 518 6.29 30.21 -22.20
N THR A 519 5.34 31.12 -21.91
CA THR A 519 5.40 31.97 -20.72
C THR A 519 5.17 31.16 -19.46
N VAL A 520 4.22 30.22 -19.44
CA VAL A 520 4.04 29.30 -18.30
C VAL A 520 5.31 28.48 -18.08
N THR A 521 5.88 27.88 -19.13
CA THR A 521 7.10 27.05 -18.99
C THR A 521 8.29 27.86 -18.47
N ARG A 522 8.51 29.07 -19.00
CA ARG A 522 9.60 29.96 -18.58
C ARG A 522 9.41 30.43 -17.15
N GLU A 523 8.23 30.94 -16.82
CA GLU A 523 7.99 31.57 -15.53
C GLU A 523 7.84 30.54 -14.40
N ALA A 524 7.32 29.34 -14.67
CA ALA A 524 7.37 28.23 -13.71
C ALA A 524 8.82 27.97 -13.26
N LYS A 525 9.74 27.81 -14.22
CA LYS A 525 11.16 27.58 -13.93
C LYS A 525 11.80 28.76 -13.19
N ASN A 526 11.53 30.00 -13.62
CA ASN A 526 12.02 31.21 -12.95
C ASN A 526 11.56 31.31 -11.47
N HIS A 527 10.47 30.64 -11.10
CA HIS A 527 9.95 30.57 -9.74
C HIS A 527 10.27 29.25 -9.00
N GLY A 528 11.08 28.37 -9.61
CA GLY A 528 11.48 27.09 -9.00
C GLY A 528 10.43 25.97 -9.09
N MET A 529 9.50 26.09 -10.03
CA MET A 529 8.45 25.12 -10.32
C MET A 529 8.85 24.31 -11.58
N VAL A 530 8.87 22.98 -11.49
CA VAL A 530 9.23 22.08 -12.60
C VAL A 530 8.01 21.88 -13.51
N PRO A 531 8.01 22.33 -14.79
CA PRO A 531 6.81 22.34 -15.62
C PRO A 531 6.59 21.01 -16.38
N PHE A 532 5.40 20.42 -16.20
CA PHE A 532 4.91 19.26 -16.95
C PHE A 532 3.69 19.61 -17.82
N TYR A 533 3.86 19.60 -19.14
CA TYR A 533 2.78 19.96 -20.08
C TYR A 533 1.68 18.90 -20.08
N TRP A 534 0.40 19.29 -20.14
CA TRP A 534 -0.71 18.34 -20.26
C TRP A 534 -0.93 17.93 -21.72
N GLU A 535 -0.62 16.67 -22.05
CA GLU A 535 -0.80 16.16 -23.42
C GLU A 535 -1.61 14.86 -23.46
N THR A 536 -2.62 14.85 -24.33
CA THR A 536 -3.65 13.80 -24.43
C THR A 536 -3.70 13.14 -25.82
N GLY A 537 -2.59 13.19 -26.56
CA GLY A 537 -2.46 12.76 -27.96
C GLY A 537 -2.70 13.86 -28.99
N GLY A 538 -2.88 15.11 -28.57
CA GLY A 538 -3.17 16.27 -29.41
C GLY A 538 -1.93 16.92 -30.07
N VAL A 539 -0.79 17.00 -29.37
CA VAL A 539 0.42 17.71 -29.83
C VAL A 539 1.41 16.76 -30.49
N VAL A 540 1.52 15.52 -30.01
CA VAL A 540 2.37 14.48 -30.62
C VAL A 540 1.55 13.23 -30.90
N SER A 541 1.70 12.67 -32.10
CA SER A 541 1.06 11.42 -32.51
C SER A 541 1.58 10.24 -31.68
N ARG A 542 0.79 9.78 -30.70
CA ARG A 542 1.12 8.61 -29.85
C ARG A 542 1.48 7.34 -30.63
N ASN A 543 1.01 7.20 -31.88
CA ASN A 543 1.30 6.06 -32.75
C ASN A 543 2.62 6.15 -33.54
N MET A 544 3.08 7.37 -33.87
CA MET A 544 4.15 7.59 -34.85
C MET A 544 5.24 8.56 -34.38
N GLY A 545 5.03 9.24 -33.25
CA GLY A 545 5.97 10.23 -32.72
C GLY A 545 6.03 11.56 -33.48
N GLU A 546 5.15 11.77 -34.46
CA GLU A 546 5.09 12.98 -35.28
C GLU A 546 4.48 14.17 -34.50
N ILE A 547 5.07 15.35 -34.63
CA ILE A 547 4.50 16.60 -34.08
C ILE A 547 3.28 16.99 -34.92
N LYS A 548 2.13 17.11 -34.27
CA LYS A 548 0.87 17.64 -34.85
C LYS A 548 0.75 19.15 -34.68
N ASP A 549 1.23 19.66 -33.56
CA ASP A 549 1.15 21.08 -33.17
C ASP A 549 2.54 21.63 -32.84
N ASN A 550 3.18 22.23 -33.86
CA ASN A 550 4.48 22.88 -33.68
C ASN A 550 4.37 24.15 -32.82
N TYR A 551 3.20 24.80 -32.73
CA TYR A 551 3.06 26.03 -31.94
C TYR A 551 3.16 25.76 -30.43
N ALA A 552 2.53 24.68 -29.94
CA ALA A 552 2.73 24.22 -28.57
C ALA A 552 4.20 23.78 -28.36
N MET A 553 4.72 22.93 -29.25
CA MET A 553 6.08 22.36 -29.15
C MET A 553 7.17 23.45 -29.07
N ASP A 554 7.17 24.40 -30.01
CA ASP A 554 8.14 25.51 -30.04
C ASP A 554 8.03 26.40 -28.79
N GLY A 555 6.80 26.61 -28.28
CA GLY A 555 6.54 27.42 -27.09
C GLY A 555 7.14 26.77 -25.85
N ILE A 556 6.77 25.51 -25.58
CA ILE A 556 7.26 24.73 -24.43
C ILE A 556 8.80 24.65 -24.46
N LEU A 557 9.40 24.26 -25.59
CA LEU A 557 10.85 24.08 -25.68
C LEU A 557 11.62 25.41 -25.57
N LYS A 558 11.09 26.51 -26.10
CA LYS A 558 11.67 27.84 -25.91
C LYS A 558 11.58 28.28 -24.45
N GLY A 559 10.40 28.15 -23.82
CA GLY A 559 10.21 28.51 -22.41
C GLY A 559 11.08 27.68 -21.47
N ALA A 560 11.22 26.38 -21.73
CA ALA A 560 12.12 25.49 -20.99
C ALA A 560 13.61 25.87 -21.14
N LYS A 561 14.00 26.40 -22.30
CA LYS A 561 15.37 26.86 -22.58
C LYS A 561 15.68 28.24 -21.99
N GLU A 562 14.69 29.13 -21.92
CA GLU A 562 14.84 30.49 -21.37
C GLU A 562 14.74 30.52 -19.84
N GLY A 563 13.84 29.71 -19.27
CA GLY A 563 13.55 29.66 -17.84
C GLY A 563 14.67 28.99 -17.03
N LYS A 564 15.05 29.62 -15.91
CA LYS A 564 16.17 29.20 -15.07
C LYS A 564 15.71 29.02 -13.62
N TYR A 565 16.01 27.87 -13.04
CA TYR A 565 15.71 27.63 -11.63
C TYR A 565 16.49 28.59 -10.71
N PRO A 566 15.90 28.99 -9.57
CA PRO A 566 16.55 29.87 -8.58
C PRO A 566 17.51 29.11 -7.63
N PHE A 567 17.78 27.83 -7.92
CA PHE A 567 18.60 26.88 -7.16
C PHE A 567 19.51 26.10 -8.13
#